data_AF-A0A0H1R0N9-F1
#
_entry.id   AF-A0A0H1R0N9-F1
#
_cell.length_a   1.000
_cell.length_b   1.000
_cell.length_c   1.000
_cell.angle_alpha   90.00
_cell.angle_beta   90.00
_cell.angle_gamma   90.00
#
_symmetry.space_group_name_H-M   'P 1'
#
loop_
_entity.id
_entity.type
_entity.pdbx_description
1 polymer ?
#
loop_
_entity_poly.entity_id
_entity_poly.type
_entity_poly.pdbx_seq_one_letter_code
_entity_poly.pdbx_strand_id
1 'polypeptide(L)'
;MNRKIACIIILMIGLVGALAYVISSAQEDVAVNTTTSSGKIVFQDSNSRGVFFLGEGSADFGANTTSSNIISLIETGMEASTFTVSWRSDQENKPSSAKKATFTLTVWDPAGIPHSTTQESEGINSGTLTVSCSPFEPGEGRFELTSTVHERRLNLPAVLHR
;
A
#
# COMPACT_ATOMS: atom_id res chain seq x y z
N MET A 1 -34.48 -39.99 -11.86
CA MET A 1 -34.27 -38.58 -12.24
C MET A 1 -34.25 -38.47 -13.76
N ASN A 2 -35.06 -37.59 -14.35
CA ASN A 2 -35.21 -37.50 -15.83
C ASN A 2 -33.90 -36.98 -16.45
N ARG A 3 -33.40 -37.64 -17.50
CA ARG A 3 -32.19 -37.25 -18.25
C ARG A 3 -32.23 -35.77 -18.67
N LYS A 4 -33.40 -35.23 -18.98
CA LYS A 4 -33.60 -33.80 -19.29
C LYS A 4 -33.31 -32.88 -18.08
N ILE A 5 -33.74 -33.28 -16.88
CA ILE A 5 -33.52 -32.52 -15.64
C ILE A 5 -32.03 -32.53 -15.28
N ALA A 6 -31.34 -33.66 -15.44
CA ALA A 6 -29.90 -33.75 -15.20
C ALA A 6 -29.07 -32.86 -16.14
N CYS A 7 -29.41 -32.82 -17.44
CA CYS A 7 -28.72 -31.94 -18.40
C CYS A 7 -28.93 -30.45 -18.09
N ILE A 8 -30.13 -30.04 -17.68
CA ILE A 8 -30.41 -28.65 -17.31
C ILE A 8 -29.56 -28.24 -16.11
N ILE A 9 -29.45 -29.09 -15.08
CA ILE A 9 -28.64 -28.79 -13.89
C ILE A 9 -27.16 -28.60 -14.24
N ILE A 10 -26.60 -29.48 -15.08
CA ILE A 10 -25.20 -29.39 -15.52
C ILE A 10 -24.96 -28.10 -16.32
N LEU A 11 -25.88 -27.74 -17.22
CA LEU A 11 -25.79 -26.50 -17.99
C LEU A 11 -25.85 -25.26 -17.08
N MET A 12 -26.71 -25.26 -16.07
CA MET A 12 -26.80 -24.15 -15.11
C MET A 12 -25.53 -24.01 -14.26
N ILE A 13 -24.94 -25.11 -13.80
CA ILE A 13 -23.67 -25.08 -13.06
C ILE A 13 -22.54 -24.55 -13.95
N GLY A 14 -22.46 -25.02 -15.21
CA GLY A 14 -21.46 -24.55 -16.18
C GLY A 14 -21.60 -23.05 -16.48
N LEU A 15 -22.84 -22.57 -16.64
CA LEU A 15 -23.12 -21.15 -16.88
C LEU A 15 -22.75 -20.28 -15.68
N VAL A 16 -23.09 -20.70 -14.46
CA VAL A 16 -22.74 -19.98 -13.24
C VAL A 16 -21.22 -19.94 -13.03
N GLY A 17 -20.52 -21.04 -13.31
CA GLY A 17 -19.06 -21.09 -13.25
C GLY A 17 -18.38 -20.17 -14.27
N ALA A 18 -18.87 -20.16 -15.51
CA ALA A 18 -18.37 -19.26 -16.55
C ALA A 18 -18.63 -17.79 -16.20
N LEU A 19 -19.81 -17.47 -15.67
CA LEU A 19 -20.19 -16.11 -15.27
C LEU A 19 -19.33 -15.62 -14.09
N ALA A 20 -19.13 -16.46 -13.08
CA ALA A 20 -18.26 -16.14 -11.95
C ALA A 20 -16.81 -15.91 -12.39
N TYR A 21 -16.30 -16.71 -13.34
CA TYR A 21 -14.97 -16.53 -13.92
C TYR A 21 -14.85 -15.20 -14.69
N VAL A 22 -15.83 -14.88 -15.53
CA VAL A 22 -15.84 -13.61 -16.29
C VAL A 22 -15.87 -12.41 -15.35
N ILE A 23 -16.73 -12.43 -14.33
CA ILE A 23 -16.85 -11.36 -13.33
C ILE A 23 -15.54 -11.17 -12.55
N SER A 24 -14.90 -12.26 -12.12
CA SER A 24 -13.61 -12.22 -11.44
C SER A 24 -12.50 -11.64 -12.34
N SER A 25 -12.47 -12.06 -13.62
CA SER A 25 -11.47 -11.59 -14.59
C SER A 25 -11.62 -10.12 -14.98
N ALA A 26 -12.75 -9.49 -14.68
CA ALA A 26 -13.02 -8.09 -14.96
C ALA A 26 -12.90 -7.20 -13.72
N GLN A 27 -12.30 -7.67 -12.62
CA GLN A 27 -12.06 -6.83 -11.46
C GLN A 27 -10.78 -5.99 -11.61
N GLU A 28 -10.84 -4.71 -11.22
CA GLU A 28 -9.73 -3.77 -11.21
C GLU A 28 -9.58 -3.14 -9.82
N ASP A 29 -8.34 -2.95 -9.37
CA ASP A 29 -8.05 -2.24 -8.12
C ASP A 29 -7.93 -0.74 -8.42
N VAL A 30 -8.88 0.04 -7.91
CA VAL A 30 -8.92 1.49 -8.09
C VAL A 30 -8.45 2.18 -6.82
N ALA A 31 -7.47 3.09 -6.92
CA ALA A 31 -7.09 3.94 -5.79
C ALA A 31 -8.24 4.90 -5.47
N VAL A 32 -8.81 4.77 -4.28
CA VAL A 32 -9.93 5.61 -3.82
C VAL A 32 -9.49 6.75 -2.93
N ASN A 33 -8.34 6.62 -2.27
CA ASN A 33 -7.70 7.70 -1.55
C ASN A 33 -6.20 7.47 -1.46
N THR A 34 -5.43 8.55 -1.59
CA THR A 34 -3.97 8.55 -1.42
C THR A 34 -3.58 9.77 -0.60
N THR A 35 -2.81 9.55 0.46
CA THR A 35 -2.19 10.61 1.24
C THR A 35 -0.69 10.40 1.20
N THR A 36 0.02 11.49 0.90
CA THR A 36 1.47 11.53 0.84
C THR A 36 1.96 12.54 1.86
N SER A 37 2.98 12.19 2.63
CA SER A 37 3.62 13.11 3.57
C SER A 37 5.13 12.94 3.49
N SER A 38 5.85 14.06 3.49
CA SER A 38 7.30 14.08 3.31
C SER A 38 8.01 14.88 4.39
N GLY A 39 9.26 14.50 4.68
CA GLY A 39 10.16 15.25 5.54
C GLY A 39 11.57 15.32 4.94
N LYS A 40 12.41 16.16 5.55
CA LYS A 40 13.80 16.38 5.14
C LYS A 40 14.74 15.52 5.98
N ILE A 41 15.83 15.08 5.36
CA ILE A 41 16.95 14.43 6.07
C ILE A 41 18.21 15.22 5.75
N VAL A 42 18.98 15.59 6.77
CA VAL A 42 20.29 16.20 6.59
C VAL A 42 21.34 15.17 6.98
N PHE A 43 22.12 14.75 5.99
CA PHE A 43 23.26 13.85 6.17
C PHE A 43 24.51 14.70 6.42
N GLN A 44 25.00 14.68 7.65
CA GLN A 44 26.18 15.41 8.09
C GLN A 44 27.44 14.61 7.77
N ASP A 45 28.54 15.31 7.51
CA ASP A 45 29.88 14.73 7.38
C ASP A 45 30.37 14.22 8.75
N SER A 46 29.82 13.10 9.17
CA SER A 46 30.11 12.41 10.41
C SER A 46 29.90 10.92 10.25
N ASN A 47 30.65 10.11 11.01
CA ASN A 47 30.52 8.66 11.01
C ASN A 47 29.44 8.18 11.99
N SER A 48 28.35 8.94 12.13
CA SER A 48 27.24 8.53 13.00
C SER A 48 26.22 7.69 12.22
N ARG A 49 25.64 6.70 12.91
CA ARG A 49 24.54 5.85 12.42
C ARG A 49 23.42 5.86 13.44
N GLY A 50 22.20 5.59 13.00
CA GLY A 50 21.06 5.55 13.90
C GLY A 50 19.86 4.80 13.35
N VAL A 51 18.87 4.65 14.21
CA VAL A 51 17.52 4.20 13.88
C VAL A 51 16.57 5.36 14.15
N PHE A 52 15.91 5.86 13.12
CA PHE A 52 15.08 7.05 13.17
C PHE A 52 13.62 6.68 12.90
N PHE A 53 12.76 6.97 13.88
CA PHE A 53 11.32 6.86 13.70
C PHE A 53 10.80 8.13 13.03
N LEU A 54 10.21 7.97 11.85
CA LEU A 54 9.74 9.05 11.01
C LEU A 54 8.27 9.41 11.25
N GLY A 55 7.51 8.53 11.90
CA GLY A 55 6.11 8.75 12.22
C GLY A 55 5.22 7.60 11.82
N GLU A 56 3.95 7.92 11.55
CA GLU A 56 2.88 6.96 11.41
C GLU A 56 2.02 7.22 10.17
N GLY A 57 1.57 6.14 9.53
CA GLY A 57 0.55 6.16 8.47
C GLY A 57 -0.66 5.31 8.87
N SER A 58 -1.85 5.76 8.52
CA SER A 58 -3.07 4.99 8.72
C SER A 58 -3.97 4.99 7.50
N ALA A 59 -4.75 3.92 7.38
CA ALA A 59 -5.80 3.78 6.39
C ALA A 59 -7.09 3.30 7.05
N ASP A 60 -8.19 4.02 6.82
CA ASP A 60 -9.53 3.64 7.27
C ASP A 60 -10.35 3.20 6.06
N PHE A 61 -10.65 1.90 6.01
CA PHE A 61 -11.45 1.31 4.93
C PHE A 61 -12.93 1.67 5.00
N GLY A 62 -13.46 1.98 6.18
CA GLY A 62 -14.84 2.41 6.36
C GLY A 62 -15.06 3.80 5.80
N ALA A 63 -14.14 4.72 6.12
CA ALA A 63 -14.19 6.11 5.70
C ALA A 63 -13.56 6.39 4.32
N ASN A 64 -12.82 5.44 3.73
CA ASN A 64 -11.98 5.66 2.54
C ASN A 64 -10.98 6.80 2.74
N THR A 65 -10.39 6.89 3.93
CA THR A 65 -9.43 7.95 4.25
C THR A 65 -8.08 7.33 4.58
N THR A 66 -7.03 8.09 4.30
CA THR A 66 -5.69 7.81 4.81
C THR A 66 -5.16 9.05 5.49
N SER A 67 -4.44 8.86 6.58
CA SER A 67 -3.80 9.95 7.30
C SER A 67 -2.37 9.58 7.65
N SER A 68 -1.56 10.60 7.89
CA SER A 68 -0.16 10.44 8.25
C SER A 68 0.25 11.54 9.22
N ASN A 69 1.07 11.16 10.17
CA ASN A 69 1.70 12.08 11.10
C ASN A 69 3.20 11.78 11.09
N ILE A 70 3.97 12.67 10.49
CA ILE A 70 5.40 12.47 10.28
C ILE A 70 6.21 13.60 10.88
N ILE A 71 7.46 13.31 11.23
CA ILE A 71 8.45 14.33 11.56
C ILE A 71 8.84 15.13 10.31
N SER A 72 9.21 16.40 10.48
CA SER A 72 9.58 17.26 9.36
C SER A 72 11.07 17.24 9.01
N LEU A 73 11.93 16.92 9.99
CA LEU A 73 13.38 17.00 9.85
C LEU A 73 14.08 15.93 10.72
N ILE A 74 15.05 15.26 10.12
CA ILE A 74 16.02 14.39 10.79
C ILE A 74 17.43 14.82 10.40
N GLU A 75 18.36 14.67 11.34
CA GLU A 75 19.79 14.81 11.09
C GLU A 75 20.49 13.48 11.44
N THR A 76 21.38 13.02 10.57
CA THR A 76 22.17 11.79 10.77
C THR A 76 23.52 11.89 10.09
N GLY A 77 24.43 10.96 10.37
CA GLY A 77 25.72 10.84 9.68
C GLY A 77 25.62 10.07 8.37
N MET A 78 26.77 9.88 7.73
CA MET A 78 26.87 9.20 6.43
C MET A 78 26.93 7.66 6.55
N GLU A 79 27.10 7.12 7.76
CA GLU A 79 27.02 5.68 7.94
C GLU A 79 25.58 5.18 7.78
N ALA A 80 25.45 3.90 7.41
CA ALA A 80 24.18 3.24 7.19
C ALA A 80 23.19 3.46 8.35
N SER A 81 22.17 4.27 8.08
CA SER A 81 21.10 4.61 9.00
C SER A 81 19.82 3.91 8.60
N THR A 82 18.99 3.59 9.59
CA THR A 82 17.70 2.93 9.38
C THR A 82 16.57 3.88 9.71
N PHE A 83 15.57 3.93 8.84
CA PHE A 83 14.41 4.80 8.92
C PHE A 83 13.16 3.93 9.03
N THR A 84 12.32 4.22 10.01
CA THR A 84 11.13 3.42 10.30
C THR A 84 9.86 4.27 10.31
N VAL A 85 8.76 3.68 9.84
CA VAL A 85 7.42 4.24 9.94
C VAL A 85 6.49 3.15 10.45
N SER A 86 5.65 3.45 11.43
CA SER A 86 4.57 2.54 11.82
C SER A 86 3.37 2.74 10.91
N TRP A 87 2.69 1.66 10.56
CA TRP A 87 1.48 1.71 9.76
C TRP A 87 0.37 0.91 10.40
N ARG A 88 -0.87 1.32 10.15
CA ARG A 88 -2.07 0.57 10.55
C ARG A 88 -3.16 0.70 9.51
N SER A 89 -3.92 -0.36 9.31
CA SER A 89 -5.18 -0.33 8.58
C SER A 89 -6.31 -0.71 9.53
N ASP A 90 -7.34 0.12 9.55
CA ASP A 90 -8.54 -0.09 10.34
C ASP A 90 -9.72 -0.40 9.42
N GLN A 91 -10.63 -1.22 9.92
CA GLN A 91 -11.86 -1.59 9.25
C GLN A 91 -13.01 -1.34 10.20
N GLU A 92 -13.51 -0.10 10.22
CA GLU A 92 -14.69 0.20 11.02
C GLU A 92 -15.92 -0.51 10.42
N ASN A 93 -16.41 -1.54 11.12
CA ASN A 93 -17.76 -2.13 11.04
C ASN A 93 -18.37 -2.49 9.67
N LYS A 94 -17.59 -2.66 8.60
CA LYS A 94 -18.12 -3.20 7.34
C LYS A 94 -17.20 -4.27 6.75
N PRO A 95 -17.69 -5.51 6.51
CA PRO A 95 -16.95 -6.49 5.75
C PRO A 95 -16.93 -6.05 4.27
N SER A 96 -15.94 -5.26 3.87
CA SER A 96 -15.61 -5.14 2.45
C SER A 96 -14.30 -5.86 2.20
N SER A 97 -14.41 -7.13 1.81
CA SER A 97 -13.30 -7.95 1.27
C SER A 97 -12.72 -7.40 -0.05
N ALA A 98 -13.21 -6.25 -0.51
CA ALA A 98 -12.80 -5.60 -1.74
C ALA A 98 -11.79 -4.47 -1.52
N LYS A 99 -11.34 -4.18 -0.29
CA LYS A 99 -10.40 -3.08 -0.05
C LYS A 99 -9.06 -3.57 0.48
N LYS A 100 -8.00 -2.91 0.04
CA LYS A 100 -6.63 -3.11 0.51
C LYS A 100 -5.96 -1.76 0.73
N ALA A 101 -5.07 -1.68 1.70
CA ALA A 101 -4.18 -0.54 1.90
C ALA A 101 -2.79 -0.88 1.37
N THR A 102 -2.12 0.10 0.78
CA THR A 102 -0.72 0.02 0.40
C THR A 102 0.01 1.17 1.09
N PHE A 103 1.05 0.85 1.85
CA PHE A 103 1.92 1.80 2.52
C PHE A 103 3.31 1.70 1.92
N THR A 104 3.86 2.81 1.45
CA THR A 104 5.19 2.89 0.85
C THR A 104 6.00 3.95 1.57
N LEU A 105 7.13 3.56 2.14
CA LEU A 105 8.15 4.47 2.67
C LEU A 105 9.28 4.53 1.66
N THR A 106 9.62 5.74 1.21
CA THR A 106 10.80 5.99 0.36
C THR A 106 11.71 7.00 1.03
N VAL A 107 13.01 6.74 1.01
CA VAL A 107 14.07 7.62 1.49
C VAL A 107 14.99 7.91 0.31
N TRP A 108 15.29 9.17 0.05
CA TRP A 108 16.26 9.61 -0.95
C TRP A 108 17.50 10.13 -0.23
N ASP A 109 18.66 9.64 -0.65
CA ASP A 109 19.96 10.16 -0.21
C ASP A 109 20.27 11.53 -0.87
N PRO A 110 21.38 12.20 -0.52
CA PRO A 110 21.77 13.48 -1.13
C PRO A 110 22.02 13.42 -2.64
N ALA A 111 22.41 12.26 -3.17
CA ALA A 111 22.57 12.04 -4.61
C ALA A 111 21.22 11.81 -5.32
N GLY A 112 20.11 11.77 -4.58
CA GLY A 112 18.77 11.53 -5.09
C GLY A 112 18.46 10.06 -5.36
N ILE A 113 19.24 9.12 -4.82
CA ILE A 113 19.03 7.68 -4.98
C ILE A 113 17.90 7.23 -4.03
N PRO A 114 16.81 6.62 -4.55
CA PRO A 114 15.70 6.15 -3.73
C PRO A 114 15.97 4.79 -3.09
N HIS A 115 15.60 4.66 -1.83
CA HIS A 115 15.50 3.42 -1.07
C HIS A 115 14.08 3.27 -0.57
N SER A 116 13.38 2.19 -0.92
CA SER A 116 11.94 2.07 -0.63
C SER A 116 11.56 0.71 -0.09
N THR A 117 10.56 0.70 0.79
CA THR A 117 9.86 -0.49 1.26
C THR A 117 8.36 -0.27 1.10
N THR A 118 7.64 -1.29 0.65
CA THR A 118 6.18 -1.25 0.48
C THR A 118 5.54 -2.42 1.23
N GLN A 119 4.41 -2.16 1.86
CA GLN A 119 3.58 -3.16 2.52
C GLN A 119 2.13 -3.02 2.08
N GLU A 120 1.51 -4.15 1.73
CA GLU A 120 0.07 -4.24 1.50
C GLU A 120 -0.63 -4.84 2.72
N SER A 121 -1.85 -4.38 2.98
CA SER A 121 -2.68 -4.87 4.08
C SER A 121 -4.13 -5.04 3.64
N GLU A 122 -4.66 -6.22 3.91
CA GLU A 122 -6.08 -6.53 3.79
C GLU A 122 -6.67 -6.62 5.21
N GLY A 123 -7.76 -5.88 5.47
CA GLY A 123 -8.42 -5.86 6.78
C GLY A 123 -7.63 -5.13 7.90
N ILE A 124 -7.91 -5.52 9.15
CA ILE A 124 -7.33 -4.86 10.33
C ILE A 124 -5.94 -5.41 10.59
N ASN A 125 -4.91 -4.58 10.40
CA ASN A 125 -3.52 -5.00 10.61
C ASN A 125 -2.65 -3.79 10.95
N SER A 126 -1.46 -4.05 11.48
CA SER A 126 -0.45 -3.02 11.73
C SER A 126 0.96 -3.59 11.62
N GLY A 127 1.92 -2.69 11.46
CA GLY A 127 3.32 -3.08 11.38
C GLY A 127 4.26 -1.89 11.26
N THR A 128 5.49 -2.19 10.86
CA THR A 128 6.55 -1.19 10.67
C THR A 128 7.18 -1.36 9.30
N LEU A 129 7.24 -0.28 8.53
CA LEU A 129 8.08 -0.17 7.34
C LEU A 129 9.50 0.21 7.77
N THR A 130 10.49 -0.42 7.17
CA THR A 130 11.91 -0.18 7.45
C THR A 130 12.65 0.05 6.16
N VAL A 131 13.44 1.13 6.10
CA VAL A 131 14.31 1.47 4.97
C VAL A 131 15.70 1.77 5.52
N SER A 132 16.74 1.21 4.92
CA SER A 132 18.13 1.55 5.23
C SER A 132 18.73 2.37 4.11
N CYS A 133 19.50 3.41 4.48
CA CYS A 133 20.16 4.31 3.54
C CYS A 133 21.58 4.60 4.05
N SER A 134 22.55 4.60 3.14
CA SER A 134 23.97 4.85 3.41
C SER A 134 24.50 5.78 2.31
N PRO A 135 24.43 7.11 2.50
CA PRO A 135 24.85 8.06 1.48
C PRO A 135 26.37 8.02 1.27
N PHE A 136 26.83 8.38 0.07
CA PHE A 136 28.25 8.51 -0.26
C PHE A 136 28.83 9.90 -0.02
N GLU A 137 27.96 10.90 0.11
CA GLU A 137 28.32 12.30 0.33
C GLU A 137 27.35 12.96 1.34
N PRO A 138 27.79 14.00 2.06
CA PRO A 138 26.90 14.75 2.93
C PRO A 138 25.96 15.63 2.11
N GLY A 139 24.82 15.99 2.69
CA GLY A 139 23.88 16.89 2.03
C GLY A 139 22.43 16.65 2.42
N GLU A 140 21.53 17.21 1.61
CA GLU A 140 20.10 17.14 1.85
C GLU A 140 19.49 15.94 1.12
N GLY A 141 18.95 15.01 1.88
CA GLY A 141 18.01 14.01 1.40
C GLY A 141 16.59 14.33 1.83
N ARG A 142 15.69 13.38 1.58
CA ARG A 142 14.28 13.49 1.97
C ARG A 142 13.69 12.11 2.19
N PHE A 143 12.52 12.07 2.80
CA PHE A 143 11.69 10.87 2.83
C PHE A 143 10.25 11.20 2.50
N GLU A 144 9.51 10.17 2.11
CA GLU A 144 8.11 10.24 1.78
C GLU A 144 7.41 8.97 2.24
N LEU A 145 6.31 9.14 2.95
CA LEU A 145 5.35 8.10 3.27
C LEU A 145 4.11 8.32 2.41
N THR A 146 3.79 7.32 1.59
CA THR A 146 2.56 7.29 0.79
C THR A 146 1.65 6.17 1.29
N SER A 147 0.42 6.52 1.64
CA SER A 147 -0.63 5.62 2.11
C SER A 147 -1.80 5.66 1.15
N THR A 148 -2.11 4.54 0.51
CA THR A 148 -3.18 4.43 -0.50
C THR A 148 -4.20 3.37 -0.10
N VAL A 149 -5.49 3.70 -0.17
CA VAL A 149 -6.57 2.71 -0.14
C VAL A 149 -6.98 2.40 -1.56
N HIS A 150 -7.00 1.12 -1.89
CA HIS A 150 -7.54 0.60 -3.14
C HIS A 150 -8.87 -0.09 -2.87
N GLU A 151 -9.79 0.03 -3.82
CA GLU A 151 -11.06 -0.68 -3.86
C GLU A 151 -11.16 -1.46 -5.17
N ARG A 152 -11.43 -2.76 -5.03
CA ARG A 152 -11.66 -3.66 -6.14
C ARG A 152 -13.05 -3.41 -6.71
N ARG A 153 -13.11 -2.96 -7.95
CA ARG A 153 -14.35 -2.62 -8.68
C ARG A 153 -14.48 -3.47 -9.94
N LEU A 154 -15.72 -3.65 -10.40
CA LEU A 154 -15.98 -4.32 -11.67
C LEU A 154 -15.68 -3.35 -12.83
N ASN A 155 -14.79 -3.74 -13.72
CA ASN A 155 -14.52 -3.09 -14.99
C ASN A 155 -15.59 -3.48 -16.01
N LEU A 156 -16.75 -2.80 -15.94
CA LEU A 156 -17.92 -3.03 -16.81
C LEU A 156 -17.58 -3.04 -18.32
N PRO A 157 -16.73 -2.15 -18.86
CA PRO A 157 -16.28 -2.22 -20.25
C PRO A 157 -15.65 -3.57 -20.65
N ALA A 158 -14.86 -4.19 -19.77
CA ALA A 158 -14.22 -5.49 -20.04
C ALA A 158 -15.23 -6.66 -20.04
N VAL A 159 -16.36 -6.51 -19.32
CA VAL A 159 -17.44 -7.50 -19.28
C VAL A 159 -18.34 -7.44 -20.52
N LEU A 160 -18.58 -6.23 -21.06
CA LEU A 160 -19.49 -6.00 -22.19
C LEU A 160 -18.87 -6.29 -23.57
N HIS A 161 -17.54 -6.36 -23.66
CA HIS A 161 -16.79 -6.59 -24.91
C HIS A 161 -16.31 -8.05 -25.11
N ARG A 162 -16.75 -8.98 -24.26
CA ARG A 162 -16.38 -10.41 -24.31
C ARG A 162 -17.58 -11.28 -24.63
#